data_AF-A0A077LD64-F1
#
_entry.id   AF-A0A077LD64-F1
#
_cell.length_a   1.000
_cell.length_b   1.000
_cell.length_c   1.000
_cell.angle_alpha   90.00
_cell.angle_beta   90.00
_cell.angle_gamma   90.00
#
_symmetry.space_group_name_H-M   'P 1'
#
loop_
_entity.id
_entity.type
_entity.pdbx_description
1 polymer ?
#
loop_
_entity_poly.entity_id
_entity_poly.type
_entity_poly.pdbx_seq_one_letter_code
_entity_poly.pdbx_strand_id
1 'polypeptide(L)'
;MIKPLLALLLSSTVLSLSAHAETPPAKSLSPDRLAINGAQATLGLSQEWVHPKPQIQRVVIVIHGRQRNAPTYLRSVERAANQSKERSRTLLIAPQFLDEKDIAAHHLADNILRWHEDDWISGSRSVGSKAVSSFTVLDHILKRLSDDKLFPNLKEIVIAGHSGGAQMAQRYALLGGREEARLKQAHIRLRYVIATPSTYAWFDAERPVANPASNCPGFNDWKYGLEKLPPYAAKVERASLEKAYVQRDVTYLLALQDNDPNHVSLDKSCAAQAQGADRLTRGHNYFDYLTKRHPTGLNQRIVLVPNVAHNGDAIFTSPEGQAVLFKPL
;
A
#
# COMPACT_ATOMS: atom_id res chain seq x y z
N MET A 1 56.82 -31.95 15.89
CA MET A 1 56.30 -30.88 15.00
C MET A 1 54.89 -31.27 14.54
N ILE A 2 53.86 -30.79 15.24
CA ILE A 2 52.45 -31.03 14.90
C ILE A 2 51.82 -29.65 14.75
N LYS A 3 51.36 -29.32 13.54
CA LYS A 3 50.63 -28.07 13.24
C LYS A 3 49.17 -28.23 13.69
N PRO A 4 48.55 -27.23 14.36
CA PRO A 4 47.11 -27.27 14.58
C PRO A 4 46.38 -26.78 13.32
N LEU A 5 45.37 -27.55 12.90
CA LEU A 5 44.43 -27.16 11.85
C LEU A 5 43.47 -26.09 12.40
N LEU A 6 43.45 -24.93 11.76
CA LEU A 6 42.48 -23.87 12.00
C LEU A 6 41.18 -24.22 11.26
N ALA A 7 40.14 -24.64 11.99
CA ALA A 7 38.81 -24.86 11.42
C ALA A 7 38.09 -23.52 11.26
N LEU A 8 38.04 -23.00 10.03
CA LEU A 8 37.23 -21.84 9.68
C LEU A 8 35.76 -22.27 9.60
N LEU A 9 34.97 -21.93 10.62
CA LEU A 9 33.51 -22.03 10.58
C LEU A 9 32.97 -20.93 9.64
N LEU A 10 32.70 -21.28 8.38
CA LEU A 10 31.90 -20.45 7.49
C LEU A 10 30.45 -20.48 7.97
N SER A 11 30.05 -19.43 8.68
CA SER A 11 28.65 -19.11 8.94
C SER A 11 27.99 -18.71 7.61
N SER A 12 27.32 -19.65 6.97
CA SER A 12 26.45 -19.40 5.83
C SER A 12 25.18 -18.67 6.32
N THR A 13 25.18 -17.35 6.20
CA THR A 13 23.94 -16.57 6.25
C THR A 13 23.07 -17.00 5.07
N VAL A 14 22.02 -17.78 5.35
CA VAL A 14 20.98 -18.08 4.38
C VAL A 14 20.18 -16.79 4.16
N LEU A 15 20.54 -16.04 3.12
CA LEU A 15 19.65 -15.06 2.53
C LEU A 15 18.45 -15.83 1.98
N SER A 16 17.32 -15.72 2.65
CA SER A 16 16.03 -16.20 2.15
C SER A 16 15.62 -15.37 0.93
N LEU A 17 16.12 -15.77 -0.25
CA LEU A 17 15.67 -15.27 -1.54
C LEU A 17 14.21 -15.68 -1.72
N SER A 18 13.31 -14.74 -1.47
CA SER A 18 11.89 -14.88 -1.79
C SER A 18 11.74 -14.70 -3.31
N ALA A 19 12.14 -15.72 -4.08
CA ALA A 19 12.10 -15.70 -5.54
C ALA A 19 10.65 -15.64 -6.04
N HIS A 20 10.15 -14.43 -6.25
CA HIS A 20 8.96 -14.19 -7.06
C HIS A 20 9.41 -13.92 -8.49
N ALA A 21 8.60 -14.29 -9.48
CA ALA A 21 8.88 -13.92 -10.86
C ALA A 21 9.10 -12.39 -10.95
N GLU A 22 10.25 -11.99 -11.50
CA GLU A 22 10.55 -10.59 -11.76
C GLU A 22 9.47 -9.98 -12.66
N THR A 23 9.00 -8.79 -12.30
CA THR A 23 8.08 -8.05 -13.17
C THR A 23 8.88 -7.42 -14.32
N PRO A 24 8.34 -7.32 -15.54
CA PRO A 24 8.96 -6.51 -16.59
C PRO A 24 8.90 -5.01 -16.23
N PRO A 25 9.63 -4.13 -16.96
CA PRO A 25 9.44 -2.70 -16.85
C PRO A 25 7.98 -2.29 -17.05
N ALA A 26 7.56 -1.21 -16.41
CA ALA A 26 6.22 -0.67 -16.53
C ALA A 26 5.90 -0.38 -18.01
N LYS A 27 4.78 -0.89 -18.52
CA LYS A 27 4.41 -0.73 -19.94
C LYS A 27 4.15 0.73 -20.34
N SER A 28 3.74 1.56 -19.39
CA SER A 28 3.48 2.97 -19.61
C SER A 28 3.76 3.78 -18.35
N LEU A 29 4.09 5.05 -18.56
CA LEU A 29 4.35 6.01 -17.50
C LEU A 29 3.21 7.01 -17.41
N SER A 30 2.86 7.39 -16.19
CA SER A 30 1.98 8.52 -15.96
C SER A 30 2.70 9.84 -16.32
N PRO A 31 1.96 10.83 -16.85
CA PRO A 31 2.57 12.05 -17.39
C PRO A 31 2.95 13.04 -16.30
N ASP A 32 2.26 13.04 -15.16
CA ASP A 32 2.41 14.10 -14.16
C ASP A 32 3.60 13.86 -13.24
N ARG A 33 4.07 14.95 -12.62
CA ARG A 33 5.19 14.95 -11.67
C ARG A 33 4.83 15.72 -10.40
N LEU A 34 5.32 15.21 -9.27
CA LEU A 34 5.21 15.86 -7.96
C LEU A 34 6.60 16.08 -7.39
N ALA A 35 6.96 17.35 -7.17
CA ALA A 35 8.24 17.71 -6.59
C ALA A 35 8.30 17.32 -5.10
N ILE A 36 9.35 16.59 -4.72
CA ILE A 36 9.59 16.13 -3.36
C ILE A 36 11.08 16.30 -3.03
N ASN A 37 11.41 17.29 -2.20
CA ASN A 37 12.78 17.57 -1.74
C ASN A 37 13.81 17.73 -2.88
N GLY A 38 13.38 18.16 -4.06
CA GLY A 38 14.21 18.29 -5.26
C GLY A 38 14.38 17.01 -6.09
N ALA A 39 13.67 15.94 -5.75
CA ALA A 39 13.36 14.81 -6.62
C ALA A 39 11.92 14.94 -7.15
N GLN A 40 11.50 14.05 -8.04
CA GLN A 40 10.17 14.06 -8.67
C GLN A 40 9.52 12.68 -8.56
N ALA A 41 8.35 12.59 -7.92
CA ALA A 41 7.50 11.42 -7.99
C ALA A 41 6.68 11.43 -9.28
N THR A 42 6.48 10.26 -9.88
CA THR A 42 5.57 10.07 -11.02
C THR A 42 4.18 9.77 -10.52
N LEU A 43 3.16 10.40 -11.11
CA LEU A 43 1.75 10.17 -10.78
C LEU A 43 0.88 10.45 -12.00
N GLY A 44 -0.32 9.88 -12.03
CA GLY A 44 -1.35 10.20 -13.01
C GLY A 44 -2.51 10.91 -12.35
N LEU A 45 -3.00 11.97 -12.97
CA LEU A 45 -4.13 12.76 -12.49
C LEU A 45 -5.30 12.70 -13.50
N SER A 46 -6.53 12.57 -13.01
CA SER A 46 -7.72 12.64 -13.87
C SER A 46 -8.08 14.06 -14.32
N GLN A 47 -7.47 15.05 -13.68
CA GLN A 47 -7.47 16.47 -14.02
C GLN A 47 -6.29 17.11 -13.29
N GLU A 48 -5.70 18.15 -13.88
CA GLU A 48 -4.67 18.95 -13.22
C GLU A 48 -5.14 19.48 -11.85
N TRP A 49 -4.19 19.70 -10.95
CA TRP A 49 -4.45 20.14 -9.57
C TRP A 49 -3.73 21.43 -9.20
N VAL A 50 -3.29 22.22 -10.19
CA VAL A 50 -2.52 23.47 -10.00
C VAL A 50 -3.39 24.73 -9.94
N HIS A 51 -4.67 24.61 -10.30
CA HIS A 51 -5.67 25.66 -10.22
C HIS A 51 -6.81 25.24 -9.27
N PRO A 52 -7.53 26.20 -8.64
CA PRO A 52 -8.65 25.89 -7.73
C PRO A 52 -9.69 24.96 -8.37
N LYS A 53 -10.13 23.95 -7.61
CA LYS A 53 -11.12 22.94 -8.02
C LYS A 53 -12.32 22.91 -7.05
N PRO A 54 -13.18 23.95 -7.03
CA PRO A 54 -14.30 24.04 -6.09
C PRO A 54 -15.38 22.96 -6.28
N GLN A 55 -15.43 22.32 -7.45
CA GLN A 55 -16.35 21.21 -7.70
C GLN A 55 -15.93 19.89 -7.04
N ILE A 56 -14.66 19.76 -6.63
CA ILE A 56 -14.11 18.52 -6.09
C ILE A 56 -14.45 18.41 -4.62
N GLN A 57 -15.19 17.35 -4.28
CA GLN A 57 -15.61 17.02 -2.91
C GLN A 57 -14.96 15.73 -2.41
N ARG A 58 -14.45 14.90 -3.33
CA ARG A 58 -13.75 13.65 -3.03
C ARG A 58 -12.46 13.55 -3.83
N VAL A 59 -11.46 12.94 -3.22
CA VAL A 59 -10.28 12.43 -3.92
C VAL A 59 -10.18 10.92 -3.73
N VAL A 60 -9.89 10.18 -4.80
CA VAL A 60 -9.48 8.78 -4.71
C VAL A 60 -8.03 8.66 -5.16
N ILE A 61 -7.16 8.23 -4.24
CA ILE A 61 -5.77 7.88 -4.51
C ILE A 61 -5.72 6.37 -4.71
N VAL A 62 -5.51 5.91 -5.94
CA VAL A 62 -5.42 4.47 -6.27
C VAL A 62 -3.97 4.03 -6.45
N ILE A 63 -3.55 3.03 -5.68
CA ILE A 63 -2.20 2.48 -5.69
C ILE A 63 -2.19 1.17 -6.48
N HIS A 64 -1.32 1.12 -7.50
CA HIS A 64 -1.18 -0.03 -8.39
C HIS A 64 -0.59 -1.27 -7.69
N GLY A 65 -0.72 -2.43 -8.35
CA GLY A 65 0.01 -3.65 -7.96
C GLY A 65 1.49 -3.65 -8.38
N ARG A 66 2.16 -4.80 -8.23
CA ARG A 66 3.61 -4.98 -8.52
C ARG A 66 4.04 -4.65 -9.96
N GLN A 67 3.09 -4.65 -10.91
CA GLN A 67 3.35 -4.31 -12.31
C GLN A 67 3.57 -2.81 -12.57
N ARG A 68 3.46 -1.95 -11.54
CA ARG A 68 3.69 -0.50 -11.62
C ARG A 68 2.88 0.19 -12.72
N ASN A 69 1.70 -0.35 -13.02
CA ASN A 69 0.81 0.09 -14.10
C ASN A 69 -0.23 1.11 -13.59
N ALA A 70 0.23 2.18 -12.92
CA ALA A 70 -0.62 3.28 -12.44
C ALA A 70 -1.66 3.79 -13.47
N PRO A 71 -1.31 4.01 -14.75
CA PRO A 71 -2.29 4.44 -15.74
C PRO A 71 -3.48 3.48 -15.91
N THR A 72 -3.26 2.17 -15.75
CA THR A 72 -4.33 1.17 -15.80
C THR A 72 -5.26 1.32 -14.61
N TYR A 73 -4.71 1.47 -13.40
CA TYR A 73 -5.51 1.66 -12.18
C TYR A 73 -6.29 2.97 -12.19
N LEU A 74 -5.70 4.05 -12.72
CA LEU A 74 -6.40 5.33 -12.90
C LEU A 74 -7.64 5.16 -13.78
N ARG A 75 -7.50 4.46 -14.93
CA ARG A 75 -8.63 4.17 -15.82
C ARG A 75 -9.69 3.27 -15.17
N SER A 76 -9.29 2.32 -14.32
CA SER A 76 -10.22 1.45 -13.59
C SER A 76 -11.08 2.26 -12.62
N VAL A 77 -10.48 3.11 -11.78
CA VAL A 77 -11.25 3.94 -10.85
C VAL A 77 -12.01 5.06 -11.55
N GLU A 78 -11.57 5.50 -12.73
CA GLU A 78 -12.35 6.42 -13.56
C GLU A 78 -13.62 5.76 -14.11
N ARG A 79 -13.54 4.51 -14.59
CA ARG A 79 -14.73 3.73 -14.96
C ARG A 79 -15.67 3.56 -13.77
N ALA A 80 -15.14 3.18 -12.61
CA ALA A 80 -15.93 3.03 -11.39
C ALA A 80 -16.61 4.34 -10.98
N ALA A 81 -15.91 5.47 -11.05
CA ALA A 81 -16.47 6.80 -10.76
C ALA A 81 -17.59 7.19 -11.74
N ASN A 82 -17.43 6.86 -13.02
CA ASN A 82 -18.47 7.08 -14.04
C ASN A 82 -19.69 6.20 -13.79
N GLN A 83 -19.50 4.90 -13.53
CA GLN A 83 -20.57 3.95 -13.21
C GLN A 83 -21.35 4.36 -11.95
N SER A 84 -20.65 4.90 -10.96
CA SER A 84 -21.24 5.42 -9.72
C SER A 84 -21.87 6.82 -9.85
N LYS A 85 -21.72 7.51 -11.00
CA LYS A 85 -22.15 8.91 -11.21
C LYS A 85 -21.49 9.92 -10.26
N GLU A 86 -20.21 9.67 -9.95
CA GLU A 86 -19.41 10.40 -8.96
C GLU A 86 -18.22 11.13 -9.58
N ARG A 87 -17.95 10.90 -10.87
CA ARG A 87 -16.78 11.44 -11.58
C ARG A 87 -16.69 12.96 -11.59
N SER A 88 -17.81 13.67 -11.69
CA SER A 88 -17.85 15.15 -11.79
C SER A 88 -17.37 15.87 -10.54
N ARG A 89 -17.46 15.21 -9.37
CA ARG A 89 -17.05 15.76 -8.07
C ARG A 89 -15.83 15.06 -7.46
N THR A 90 -15.17 14.20 -8.24
CA THR A 90 -14.07 13.37 -7.76
C THR A 90 -12.79 13.61 -8.55
N LEU A 91 -11.70 13.92 -7.85
CA LEU A 91 -10.35 13.91 -8.40
C LEU A 91 -9.75 12.50 -8.20
N LEU A 92 -9.22 11.90 -9.25
CA LEU A 92 -8.57 10.59 -9.20
C LEU A 92 -7.06 10.78 -9.37
N ILE A 93 -6.29 10.12 -8.52
CA ILE A 93 -4.84 10.21 -8.47
C ILE A 93 -4.27 8.80 -8.46
N ALA A 94 -3.32 8.50 -9.32
CA ALA A 94 -2.61 7.23 -9.35
C ALA A 94 -1.09 7.47 -9.27
N PRO A 95 -0.49 7.52 -8.06
CA PRO A 95 0.95 7.57 -7.91
C PRO A 95 1.58 6.33 -8.55
N GLN A 96 2.69 6.51 -9.26
CA GLN A 96 3.44 5.45 -9.89
C GLN A 96 4.80 5.31 -9.21
N PHE A 97 4.93 4.26 -8.40
CA PHE A 97 6.17 3.92 -7.72
C PHE A 97 7.04 3.10 -8.66
N LEU A 98 7.96 3.78 -9.36
CA LEU A 98 8.86 3.18 -10.33
C LEU A 98 9.97 2.37 -9.67
N ASP A 99 10.53 1.41 -10.39
CA ASP A 99 11.79 0.77 -10.03
C ASP A 99 12.93 1.14 -10.98
N GLU A 100 14.14 0.65 -10.69
CA GLU A 100 15.36 0.99 -11.44
C GLU A 100 15.29 0.61 -12.93
N LYS A 101 14.65 -0.52 -13.25
CA LYS A 101 14.49 -0.96 -14.64
C LYS A 101 13.50 -0.09 -15.42
N ASP A 102 12.50 0.51 -14.77
CA ASP A 102 11.63 1.47 -15.45
C ASP A 102 12.42 2.70 -15.89
N ILE A 103 13.40 3.12 -15.08
CA ILE A 103 14.19 4.33 -15.33
C ILE A 103 15.12 4.10 -16.51
N ALA A 104 15.76 2.93 -16.56
CA ALA A 104 16.56 2.50 -17.70
C ALA A 104 15.73 2.33 -18.98
N ALA A 105 14.60 1.62 -18.90
CA ALA A 105 13.77 1.29 -20.06
C ALA A 105 13.10 2.52 -20.72
N HIS A 106 12.78 3.54 -19.92
CA HIS A 106 12.12 4.77 -20.40
C HIS A 106 13.06 5.98 -20.47
N HIS A 107 14.36 5.78 -20.31
CA HIS A 107 15.39 6.84 -20.36
C HIS A 107 15.04 8.05 -19.47
N LEU A 108 14.60 7.77 -18.25
CA LEU A 108 14.14 8.80 -17.33
C LEU A 108 15.31 9.52 -16.65
N ALA A 109 15.11 10.79 -16.34
CA ALA A 109 16.09 11.60 -15.62
C ALA A 109 16.36 11.06 -14.21
N ASP A 110 17.59 11.25 -13.73
CA ASP A 110 18.05 10.72 -12.43
C ASP A 110 17.31 11.26 -11.21
N ASN A 111 16.65 12.41 -11.35
CA ASN A 111 15.85 13.01 -10.28
C ASN A 111 14.46 12.39 -10.13
N ILE A 112 14.09 11.45 -10.99
CA ILE A 112 12.83 10.68 -10.85
C ILE A 112 13.01 9.66 -9.73
N LEU A 113 12.08 9.69 -8.78
CA LEU A 113 12.05 8.76 -7.67
C LEU A 113 11.76 7.34 -8.17
N ARG A 114 12.60 6.41 -7.71
CA ARG A 114 12.57 4.98 -8.04
C ARG A 114 12.98 4.16 -6.83
N TRP A 115 12.49 2.94 -6.71
CA TRP A 115 12.80 2.03 -5.60
C TRP A 115 13.48 0.77 -6.13
N HIS A 116 14.15 0.04 -5.24
CA HIS A 116 14.63 -1.28 -5.57
C HIS A 116 13.44 -2.24 -5.61
N GLU A 117 13.16 -2.83 -6.77
CA GLU A 117 12.05 -3.77 -6.98
C GLU A 117 10.71 -3.34 -6.32
N ASP A 118 10.24 -4.11 -5.34
CA ASP A 118 8.97 -3.94 -4.62
C ASP A 118 9.15 -3.24 -3.25
N ASP A 119 10.30 -2.61 -3.00
CA ASP A 119 10.59 -1.94 -1.72
C ASP A 119 9.70 -0.73 -1.45
N TRP A 120 9.13 -0.13 -2.50
CA TRP A 120 8.12 0.91 -2.37
C TRP A 120 6.89 0.42 -1.59
N ILE A 121 6.57 -0.87 -1.61
CA ILE A 121 5.43 -1.45 -0.91
C ILE A 121 5.62 -1.39 0.62
N SER A 122 6.87 -1.40 1.11
CA SER A 122 7.23 -1.35 2.54
C SER A 122 7.53 0.04 3.08
N GLY A 123 7.40 1.09 2.28
CA GLY A 123 7.81 2.42 2.75
C GLY A 123 9.32 2.64 2.75
N SER A 124 10.09 1.78 2.07
CA SER A 124 11.54 1.92 1.97
C SER A 124 11.93 3.23 1.28
N ARG A 125 13.19 3.63 1.45
CA ARG A 125 13.74 4.80 0.79
C ARG A 125 13.97 4.50 -0.70
N SER A 126 13.68 5.49 -1.54
CA SER A 126 14.02 5.45 -2.96
C SER A 126 15.53 5.34 -3.15
N VAL A 127 15.94 4.73 -4.26
CA VAL A 127 17.33 4.74 -4.71
C VAL A 127 17.59 6.01 -5.53
N GLY A 128 18.84 6.47 -5.53
CA GLY A 128 19.25 7.75 -6.12
C GLY A 128 19.76 8.77 -5.09
N SER A 129 20.16 9.94 -5.55
CA SER A 129 20.89 10.94 -4.75
C SER A 129 20.08 11.53 -3.58
N LYS A 130 18.75 11.57 -3.71
CA LYS A 130 17.84 12.08 -2.68
C LYS A 130 16.83 11.00 -2.31
N ALA A 131 17.27 10.13 -1.42
CA ALA A 131 16.49 9.01 -0.95
C ALA A 131 15.26 9.47 -0.11
N VAL A 132 14.06 9.07 -0.53
CA VAL A 132 12.77 9.46 0.04
C VAL A 132 11.91 8.21 0.26
N SER A 133 11.22 8.10 1.41
CA SER A 133 10.28 6.98 1.62
C SER A 133 9.12 7.04 0.62
N SER A 134 8.66 5.90 0.12
CA SER A 134 7.44 5.88 -0.71
C SER A 134 6.21 6.42 0.04
N PHE A 135 6.17 6.29 1.37
CA PHE A 135 5.12 6.89 2.20
C PHE A 135 5.18 8.42 2.23
N THR A 136 6.36 9.02 2.06
CA THR A 136 6.51 10.48 1.94
C THR A 136 5.89 11.02 0.64
N VAL A 137 5.77 10.20 -0.41
CA VAL A 137 5.00 10.59 -1.61
C VAL A 137 3.53 10.79 -1.26
N LEU A 138 2.95 9.89 -0.46
CA LEU A 138 1.57 10.01 0.01
C LEU A 138 1.41 11.22 0.93
N ASP A 139 2.36 11.47 1.84
CA ASP A 139 2.36 12.67 2.68
C ASP A 139 2.31 13.96 1.84
N HIS A 140 3.13 14.05 0.79
CA HIS A 140 3.14 15.23 -0.09
C HIS A 140 1.83 15.40 -0.88
N ILE A 141 1.21 14.30 -1.31
CA ILE A 141 -0.11 14.32 -1.94
C ILE A 141 -1.16 14.84 -0.95
N LEU A 142 -1.24 14.26 0.26
CA LEU A 142 -2.20 14.66 1.29
C LEU A 142 -2.01 16.12 1.71
N LYS A 143 -0.75 16.56 1.88
CA LYS A 143 -0.42 17.96 2.15
C LYS A 143 -0.95 18.90 1.07
N ARG A 144 -0.82 18.55 -0.21
CA ARG A 144 -1.35 19.36 -1.31
C ARG A 144 -2.88 19.39 -1.30
N LEU A 145 -3.52 18.26 -1.03
CA LEU A 145 -4.98 18.16 -0.99
C LEU A 145 -5.60 18.93 0.17
N SER A 146 -4.85 19.19 1.24
CA SER A 146 -5.30 20.01 2.37
C SER A 146 -5.23 21.53 2.14
N ASP A 147 -4.78 21.98 0.97
CA ASP A 147 -4.76 23.40 0.62
C ASP A 147 -6.18 23.86 0.23
N ASP A 148 -6.80 24.66 1.11
CA ASP A 148 -8.18 25.16 0.95
C ASP A 148 -8.33 26.14 -0.22
N LYS A 149 -7.25 26.78 -0.69
CA LYS A 149 -7.27 27.63 -1.89
C LYS A 149 -7.37 26.79 -3.16
N LEU A 150 -6.80 25.58 -3.14
CA LEU A 150 -6.90 24.64 -4.26
C LEU A 150 -8.17 23.79 -4.18
N PHE A 151 -8.58 23.37 -2.99
CA PHE A 151 -9.66 22.42 -2.78
C PHE A 151 -10.67 22.88 -1.71
N PRO A 152 -11.36 24.02 -1.92
CA PRO A 152 -12.18 24.65 -0.87
C PRO A 152 -13.37 23.82 -0.40
N ASN A 153 -13.81 22.83 -1.20
CA ASN A 153 -14.98 21.99 -0.92
C ASN A 153 -14.62 20.51 -0.72
N LEU A 154 -13.33 20.16 -0.59
CA LEU A 154 -12.92 18.77 -0.38
C LEU A 154 -13.35 18.28 1.00
N LYS A 155 -14.04 17.14 1.03
CA LYS A 155 -14.58 16.54 2.27
C LYS A 155 -13.97 15.20 2.60
N GLU A 156 -13.47 14.49 1.60
CA GLU A 156 -13.03 13.09 1.76
C GLU A 156 -11.88 12.73 0.82
N ILE A 157 -10.91 12.01 1.37
CA ILE A 157 -9.84 11.36 0.63
C ILE A 157 -9.95 9.85 0.91
N VAL A 158 -9.94 9.06 -0.16
CA VAL A 158 -9.90 7.60 -0.11
C VAL A 158 -8.56 7.12 -0.65
N ILE A 159 -7.76 6.46 0.19
CA ILE A 159 -6.55 5.76 -0.28
C ILE A 159 -6.91 4.30 -0.51
N ALA A 160 -6.96 3.91 -1.77
CA ALA A 160 -7.27 2.56 -2.19
C ALA A 160 -6.04 1.90 -2.83
N GLY A 161 -5.84 0.62 -2.61
CA GLY A 161 -4.82 -0.13 -3.32
C GLY A 161 -5.24 -1.57 -3.49
N HIS A 162 -4.74 -2.23 -4.55
CA HIS A 162 -4.96 -3.65 -4.82
C HIS A 162 -3.64 -4.42 -4.85
N SER A 163 -3.63 -5.66 -4.35
CA SER A 163 -2.44 -6.53 -4.39
C SER A 163 -1.23 -5.87 -3.71
N GLY A 164 -0.15 -5.57 -4.45
CA GLY A 164 0.97 -4.75 -3.95
C GLY A 164 0.52 -3.38 -3.41
N GLY A 165 -0.36 -2.68 -4.12
CA GLY A 165 -0.86 -1.38 -3.68
C GLY A 165 -1.69 -1.47 -2.40
N ALA A 166 -2.41 -2.58 -2.19
CA ALA A 166 -3.15 -2.82 -0.96
C ALA A 166 -2.22 -3.03 0.23
N GLN A 167 -1.12 -3.76 0.03
CA GLN A 167 -0.09 -3.91 1.04
C GLN A 167 0.51 -2.55 1.42
N MET A 168 0.83 -1.70 0.43
CA MET A 168 1.33 -0.36 0.69
C MET A 168 0.30 0.50 1.43
N ALA A 169 -0.97 0.49 1.00
CA ALA A 169 -2.04 1.24 1.64
C ALA A 169 -2.26 0.81 3.09
N GLN A 170 -2.23 -0.51 3.38
CA GLN A 170 -2.38 -1.03 4.75
C GLN A 170 -1.21 -0.61 5.63
N ARG A 171 0.01 -0.69 5.11
CA ARG A 171 1.23 -0.30 5.83
C ARG A 171 1.33 1.21 6.04
N TYR A 172 0.87 2.02 5.08
CA TYR A 172 0.75 3.47 5.24
C TYR A 172 -0.36 3.82 6.23
N ALA A 173 -1.49 3.10 6.21
CA ALA A 173 -2.52 3.23 7.22
C ALA A 173 -2.03 2.83 8.60
N LEU A 174 -0.94 2.06 8.75
CA LEU A 174 -0.32 1.69 10.03
C LEU A 174 0.72 2.72 10.47
N LEU A 175 1.73 2.98 9.64
CA LEU A 175 2.88 3.83 9.99
C LEU A 175 2.70 5.31 9.68
N GLY A 176 1.75 5.66 8.82
CA GLY A 176 1.51 7.03 8.37
C GLY A 176 0.82 7.90 9.40
N GLY A 177 0.18 8.96 8.91
CA GLY A 177 -0.61 9.89 9.75
C GLY A 177 0.05 11.23 10.04
N ARG A 178 1.22 11.51 9.46
CA ARG A 178 1.91 12.82 9.59
C ARG A 178 1.03 13.99 9.15
N GLU A 179 0.13 13.74 8.20
CA GLU A 179 -0.79 14.73 7.64
C GLU A 179 -2.20 14.68 8.25
N GLU A 180 -2.50 13.73 9.14
CA GLU A 180 -3.86 13.58 9.69
C GLU A 180 -4.30 14.79 10.51
N ALA A 181 -3.39 15.40 11.29
CA ALA A 181 -3.72 16.61 12.03
C ALA A 181 -4.12 17.76 11.10
N ARG A 182 -3.43 17.89 9.96
CA ARG A 182 -3.74 18.90 8.93
C ARG A 182 -5.07 18.60 8.25
N LEU A 183 -5.33 17.35 7.88
CA LEU A 183 -6.60 16.95 7.29
C LEU A 183 -7.78 17.19 8.25
N LYS A 184 -7.60 16.91 9.55
CA LYS A 184 -8.60 17.21 10.59
C LYS A 184 -8.89 18.71 10.69
N GLN A 185 -7.87 19.57 10.68
CA GLN A 185 -8.04 21.02 10.67
C GLN A 185 -8.79 21.52 9.43
N ALA A 186 -8.53 20.89 8.29
CA ALA A 186 -9.23 21.16 7.03
C ALA A 186 -10.63 20.49 6.95
N HIS A 187 -11.09 19.79 7.99
CA HIS A 187 -12.34 19.03 8.01
C HIS A 187 -12.45 17.97 6.88
N ILE A 188 -11.31 17.41 6.45
CA ILE A 188 -11.22 16.37 5.43
C ILE A 188 -11.12 15.01 6.10
N ARG A 189 -12.07 14.12 5.77
CA ARG A 189 -12.05 12.72 6.22
C ARG A 189 -11.04 11.92 5.38
N LEU A 190 -10.30 11.03 6.04
CA LEU A 190 -9.38 10.09 5.40
C LEU A 190 -9.82 8.66 5.69
N ARG A 191 -10.04 7.87 4.65
CA ARG A 191 -10.36 6.44 4.75
C ARG A 191 -9.51 5.59 3.82
N TYR A 192 -9.41 4.30 4.12
CA TYR A 192 -8.56 3.34 3.42
C TYR A 192 -9.36 2.18 2.85
N VAL A 193 -9.04 1.76 1.63
CA VAL A 193 -9.59 0.56 0.99
C VAL A 193 -8.46 -0.39 0.64
N ILE A 194 -8.40 -1.52 1.34
CA ILE A 194 -7.34 -2.50 1.25
C ILE A 194 -7.85 -3.71 0.45
N ALA A 195 -7.58 -3.73 -0.86
CA ALA A 195 -8.12 -4.73 -1.78
C ALA A 195 -7.17 -5.92 -1.98
N THR A 196 -7.53 -7.07 -1.39
CA THR A 196 -6.82 -8.37 -1.51
C THR A 196 -5.28 -8.28 -1.54
N PRO A 197 -4.64 -7.69 -0.50
CA PRO A 197 -3.18 -7.70 -0.41
C PRO A 197 -2.65 -9.13 -0.25
N SER A 198 -1.40 -9.33 -0.66
CA SER A 198 -0.77 -10.63 -0.45
C SER A 198 -0.38 -10.87 1.01
N THR A 199 -0.13 -9.83 1.80
CA THR A 199 0.24 -9.91 3.22
C THR A 199 -0.19 -8.66 3.97
N TYR A 200 -0.28 -8.80 5.29
CA TYR A 200 -0.59 -7.74 6.24
C TYR A 200 0.59 -7.53 7.20
N ALA A 201 0.76 -6.31 7.70
CA ALA A 201 1.62 -6.06 8.86
C ALA A 201 0.79 -6.25 10.15
N TRP A 202 1.22 -7.18 11.00
CA TRP A 202 0.61 -7.50 12.29
C TRP A 202 1.23 -6.67 13.42
N PHE A 203 0.51 -6.40 14.51
CA PHE A 203 1.04 -5.56 15.61
C PHE A 203 2.07 -6.30 16.46
N ASP A 204 1.96 -7.62 16.53
CA ASP A 204 2.80 -8.50 17.33
C ASP A 204 3.05 -9.84 16.61
N ALA A 205 3.62 -10.79 17.36
CA ALA A 205 4.01 -12.12 16.90
C ALA A 205 2.83 -13.11 16.73
N GLU A 206 1.58 -12.75 17.07
CA GLU A 206 0.44 -13.66 16.92
C GLU A 206 0.23 -14.00 15.44
N ARG A 207 0.07 -15.29 15.12
CA ARG A 207 -0.21 -15.77 13.77
C ARG A 207 -1.21 -16.94 13.84
N PRO A 208 -2.02 -17.17 12.81
CA PRO A 208 -2.90 -18.34 12.70
C PRO A 208 -2.14 -19.67 12.69
N VAL A 209 -0.91 -19.68 12.17
CA VAL A 209 -0.03 -20.86 12.17
C VAL A 209 0.71 -20.95 13.50
N ALA A 210 0.71 -22.13 14.14
CA ALA A 210 1.41 -22.35 15.40
C ALA A 210 2.94 -22.30 15.24
N ASN A 211 3.63 -21.66 16.20
CA ASN A 211 5.08 -21.59 16.32
C ASN A 211 5.84 -21.18 15.04
N PRO A 212 5.47 -20.07 14.37
CA PRO A 212 6.10 -19.67 13.11
C PRO A 212 7.60 -19.33 13.27
N ALA A 213 8.01 -18.90 14.48
CA ALA A 213 9.39 -18.54 14.79
C ALA A 213 10.40 -19.67 14.57
N SER A 214 10.01 -20.93 14.83
CA SER A 214 10.91 -22.09 14.72
C SER A 214 11.43 -22.32 13.31
N ASN A 215 10.60 -22.01 12.30
CA ASN A 215 10.93 -22.21 10.88
C ASN A 215 11.12 -20.88 10.13
N CYS A 216 10.85 -19.75 10.78
CA CYS A 216 10.88 -18.43 10.17
C CYS A 216 11.26 -17.36 11.22
N PRO A 217 12.52 -17.27 11.68
CA PRO A 217 12.89 -16.36 12.77
C PRO A 217 12.55 -14.88 12.52
N GLY A 218 12.58 -14.43 11.26
CA GLY A 218 12.25 -13.06 10.86
C GLY A 218 10.78 -12.80 10.52
N PHE A 219 9.84 -13.71 10.84
CA PHE A 219 8.44 -13.56 10.43
C PHE A 219 7.72 -12.31 11.00
N ASN A 220 8.29 -11.74 12.06
CA ASN A 220 7.77 -10.54 12.71
C ASN A 220 8.55 -9.26 12.38
N ASP A 221 9.61 -9.37 11.58
CA ASP A 221 10.29 -8.22 11.01
C ASP A 221 9.34 -7.47 10.07
N TRP A 222 9.56 -6.17 9.95
CA TRP A 222 8.97 -5.36 8.90
C TRP A 222 9.33 -6.00 7.55
N LYS A 223 8.38 -6.30 6.67
CA LYS A 223 7.05 -5.69 6.51
C LYS A 223 5.84 -6.57 6.91
N TYR A 224 6.08 -7.61 7.72
CA TYR A 224 5.08 -8.59 8.17
C TYR A 224 4.67 -8.39 9.63
N GLY A 225 5.54 -7.81 10.46
CA GLY A 225 5.26 -7.35 11.82
C GLY A 225 5.88 -5.98 12.10
N LEU A 226 6.03 -5.62 13.38
CA LEU A 226 6.55 -4.32 13.82
C LEU A 226 8.00 -4.35 14.34
N GLU A 227 8.73 -5.43 14.13
CA GLU A 227 10.18 -5.46 14.37
C GLU A 227 10.93 -4.78 13.22
N LYS A 228 12.11 -4.20 13.50
CA LYS A 228 12.97 -3.54 12.49
C LYS A 228 12.22 -2.56 11.57
N LEU A 229 11.37 -1.71 12.16
CA LEU A 229 10.60 -0.70 11.43
C LEU A 229 11.49 0.18 10.53
N PRO A 230 10.98 0.64 9.37
CA PRO A 230 11.76 1.45 8.44
C PRO A 230 12.05 2.82 9.05
N PRO A 231 13.10 3.54 8.58
CA PRO A 231 13.44 4.89 9.07
C PRO A 231 12.28 5.89 9.03
N TYR A 232 11.29 5.67 8.15
CA TYR A 232 10.05 6.46 8.12
C TYR A 232 9.30 6.47 9.47
N ALA A 233 9.37 5.39 10.25
CA ALA A 233 8.72 5.24 11.55
C ALA A 233 9.65 5.50 12.74
N ALA A 234 10.87 6.04 12.54
CA ALA A 234 11.89 6.17 13.58
C ALA A 234 11.50 7.00 14.83
N LYS A 235 10.38 7.73 14.79
CA LYS A 235 9.88 8.56 15.89
C LYS A 235 8.51 8.11 16.44
N VAL A 236 8.06 6.90 16.07
CA VAL A 236 6.72 6.44 16.44
C VAL A 236 6.82 5.25 17.38
N GLU A 237 6.20 5.38 18.55
CA GLU A 237 6.10 4.30 19.53
C GLU A 237 5.16 3.21 19.04
N ARG A 238 5.56 1.93 19.15
CA ARG A 238 4.77 0.80 18.61
C ARG A 238 3.35 0.74 19.16
N ALA A 239 3.16 0.95 20.46
CA ALA A 239 1.84 0.96 21.08
C ALA A 239 0.93 2.08 20.54
N SER A 240 1.53 3.21 20.10
CA SER A 240 0.77 4.30 19.48
C SER A 240 0.31 3.97 18.06
N LEU A 241 1.05 3.11 17.34
CA LEU A 241 0.68 2.66 15.99
C LEU A 241 -0.62 1.86 16.00
N GLU A 242 -0.72 0.88 16.90
CA GLU A 242 -1.91 0.05 17.05
C GLU A 242 -3.12 0.91 17.43
N LYS A 243 -3.00 1.75 18.46
CA LYS A 243 -4.08 2.65 18.91
C LYS A 243 -4.55 3.58 17.79
N ALA A 244 -3.65 4.12 16.99
CA ALA A 244 -4.02 4.97 15.86
C ALA A 244 -4.70 4.15 14.75
N TYR A 245 -4.15 2.97 14.42
CA TYR A 245 -4.67 2.12 13.34
C TYR A 245 -6.13 1.70 13.56
N VAL A 246 -6.48 1.23 14.75
CA VAL A 246 -7.83 0.69 15.02
C VAL A 246 -8.93 1.74 14.96
N GLN A 247 -8.57 3.02 15.13
CA GLN A 247 -9.48 4.16 15.02
C GLN A 247 -9.63 4.67 13.58
N ARG A 248 -8.70 4.32 12.67
CA ARG A 248 -8.77 4.70 11.26
C ARG A 248 -9.91 3.96 10.57
N ASP A 249 -10.57 4.66 9.65
CA ASP A 249 -11.61 4.10 8.81
C ASP A 249 -10.98 3.21 7.71
N VAL A 250 -11.02 1.88 7.89
CA VAL A 250 -10.41 0.91 6.98
C VAL A 250 -11.44 -0.11 6.51
N THR A 251 -11.61 -0.21 5.19
CA THR A 251 -12.34 -1.31 4.55
C THR A 251 -11.37 -2.32 3.98
N TYR A 252 -11.48 -3.59 4.39
CA TYR A 252 -10.84 -4.73 3.74
C TYR A 252 -11.76 -5.24 2.63
N LEU A 253 -11.40 -4.97 1.38
CA LEU A 253 -12.18 -5.38 0.21
C LEU A 253 -11.64 -6.73 -0.28
N LEU A 254 -12.31 -7.82 0.08
CA LEU A 254 -11.83 -9.18 -0.16
C LEU A 254 -12.59 -9.83 -1.32
N ALA A 255 -11.87 -10.25 -2.36
CA ALA A 255 -12.46 -10.92 -3.51
C ALA A 255 -12.60 -12.43 -3.25
N LEU A 256 -13.81 -12.96 -3.39
CA LEU A 256 -14.16 -14.31 -2.95
C LEU A 256 -13.50 -15.44 -3.76
N GLN A 257 -12.98 -15.16 -4.95
CA GLN A 257 -12.24 -16.13 -5.78
C GLN A 257 -10.72 -15.88 -5.78
N ASP A 258 -10.20 -14.98 -4.94
CA ASP A 258 -8.76 -14.75 -4.76
C ASP A 258 -8.18 -15.72 -3.71
N ASN A 259 -8.43 -17.01 -3.93
CA ASN A 259 -8.20 -18.11 -3.00
C ASN A 259 -7.25 -19.19 -3.55
N ASP A 260 -6.47 -18.87 -4.58
CA ASP A 260 -5.48 -19.78 -5.17
C ASP A 260 -4.13 -19.70 -4.43
N PRO A 261 -3.71 -20.74 -3.66
CA PRO A 261 -2.43 -20.75 -2.96
C PRO A 261 -1.22 -20.86 -3.91
N ASN A 262 -1.45 -21.24 -5.17
CA ASN A 262 -0.40 -21.41 -6.17
C ASN A 262 -0.22 -20.17 -7.05
N HIS A 263 -1.07 -19.15 -6.91
CA HIS A 263 -1.07 -17.96 -7.73
C HIS A 263 0.32 -17.33 -7.87
N VAL A 264 0.75 -17.04 -9.10
CA VAL A 264 2.13 -16.65 -9.43
C VAL A 264 2.63 -15.37 -8.72
N SER A 265 1.72 -14.45 -8.43
CA SER A 265 2.02 -13.20 -7.72
C SER A 265 1.77 -13.26 -6.20
N LEU A 266 1.49 -14.43 -5.62
CA LEU A 266 1.29 -14.58 -4.19
C LEU A 266 2.64 -14.59 -3.47
N ASP A 267 2.72 -13.89 -2.34
CA ASP A 267 3.85 -13.96 -1.40
C ASP A 267 3.90 -15.35 -0.76
N LYS A 268 4.92 -16.13 -1.16
CA LYS A 268 5.18 -17.50 -0.68
C LYS A 268 6.33 -17.58 0.32
N SER A 269 6.84 -16.45 0.83
CA SER A 269 7.81 -16.46 1.93
C SER A 269 7.21 -17.10 3.18
N CYS A 270 8.07 -17.65 4.05
CA CYS A 270 7.60 -18.27 5.30
C CYS A 270 6.80 -17.30 6.18
N ALA A 271 7.18 -16.02 6.20
CA ALA A 271 6.50 -14.98 6.97
C ALA A 271 5.09 -14.71 6.43
N ALA A 272 4.91 -14.77 5.12
CA ALA A 272 3.61 -14.65 4.46
C ALA A 272 2.74 -15.91 4.68
N GLN A 273 3.34 -17.10 4.58
CA GLN A 273 2.64 -18.36 4.82
C GLN A 273 2.13 -18.49 6.27
N ALA A 274 2.83 -17.89 7.24
CA ALA A 274 2.36 -17.82 8.62
C ALA A 274 1.00 -17.09 8.76
N GLN A 275 0.59 -16.28 7.77
CA GLN A 275 -0.68 -15.53 7.77
C GLN A 275 -1.83 -16.31 7.12
N GLY A 276 -1.56 -17.39 6.38
CA GLY A 276 -2.57 -18.16 5.64
C GLY A 276 -2.12 -18.62 4.25
N ALA A 277 -2.87 -19.55 3.66
CA ALA A 277 -2.51 -20.21 2.39
C ALA A 277 -2.64 -19.31 1.16
N ASP A 278 -3.63 -18.42 1.14
CA ASP A 278 -4.00 -17.55 0.01
C ASP A 278 -4.46 -16.16 0.49
N ARG A 279 -4.80 -15.25 -0.43
CA ARG A 279 -5.12 -13.84 -0.07
C ARG A 279 -6.45 -13.70 0.66
N LEU A 280 -7.47 -14.44 0.25
CA LEU A 280 -8.77 -14.43 0.91
C LEU A 280 -8.62 -14.92 2.36
N THR A 281 -7.98 -16.06 2.56
CA THR A 281 -7.68 -16.62 3.88
C THR A 281 -6.89 -15.64 4.75
N ARG A 282 -5.83 -15.02 4.20
CA ARG A 282 -5.02 -14.02 4.92
C ARG A 282 -5.84 -12.80 5.34
N GLY A 283 -6.78 -12.35 4.51
CA GLY A 283 -7.68 -11.23 4.81
C GLY A 283 -8.61 -11.53 5.99
N HIS A 284 -9.24 -12.70 5.99
CA HIS A 284 -10.07 -13.15 7.11
C HIS A 284 -9.25 -13.29 8.40
N ASN A 285 -8.12 -14.00 8.34
CA ASN A 285 -7.25 -14.19 9.49
C ASN A 285 -6.78 -12.88 10.13
N TYR A 286 -6.42 -11.88 9.32
CA TYR A 286 -6.01 -10.57 9.82
C TYR A 286 -7.17 -9.80 10.45
N PHE A 287 -8.37 -9.86 9.87
CA PHE A 287 -9.54 -9.20 10.45
C PHE A 287 -10.03 -9.88 11.74
N ASP A 288 -9.99 -11.21 11.79
CA ASP A 288 -10.30 -11.99 13.00
C ASP A 288 -9.34 -11.64 14.14
N TYR A 289 -8.05 -11.48 13.82
CA TYR A 289 -7.05 -10.97 14.76
C TYR A 289 -7.42 -9.58 15.30
N LEU A 290 -7.80 -8.64 14.41
CA LEU A 290 -8.18 -7.29 14.81
C LEU A 290 -9.43 -7.28 15.71
N THR A 291 -10.47 -8.03 15.34
CA THR A 291 -11.74 -8.07 16.08
C THR A 291 -11.60 -8.76 17.43
N LYS A 292 -10.83 -9.85 17.51
CA LYS A 292 -10.51 -10.52 18.79
C LYS A 292 -9.74 -9.59 19.72
N ARG A 293 -8.79 -8.81 19.19
CA ARG A 293 -7.93 -7.93 19.96
C ARG A 293 -8.59 -6.59 20.33
N HIS A 294 -9.51 -6.12 19.49
CA HIS A 294 -10.29 -4.89 19.66
C HIS A 294 -11.79 -5.16 19.48
N PRO A 295 -12.44 -5.82 20.45
CA PRO A 295 -13.86 -6.17 20.35
C PRO A 295 -14.79 -4.94 20.36
N THR A 296 -14.28 -3.78 20.80
CA THR A 296 -14.99 -2.50 20.78
C THR A 296 -14.10 -1.41 20.20
N GLY A 297 -14.71 -0.39 19.58
CA GLY A 297 -14.00 0.78 19.05
C GLY A 297 -13.21 0.55 17.76
N LEU A 298 -13.32 -0.63 17.13
CA LEU A 298 -12.75 -0.90 15.82
C LEU A 298 -13.57 -0.19 14.73
N ASN A 299 -12.99 0.79 14.05
CA ASN A 299 -13.62 1.50 12.94
C ASN A 299 -13.28 0.86 11.59
N GLN A 300 -13.33 -0.47 11.53
CA GLN A 300 -12.87 -1.25 10.38
C GLN A 300 -13.86 -2.36 10.04
N ARG A 301 -13.90 -2.75 8.77
CA ARG A 301 -14.90 -3.71 8.27
C ARG A 301 -14.39 -4.50 7.06
N ILE A 302 -14.92 -5.70 6.88
CA ILE A 302 -14.79 -6.47 5.64
C ILE A 302 -15.95 -6.13 4.70
N VAL A 303 -15.63 -6.02 3.42
CA VAL A 303 -16.60 -6.07 2.33
C VAL A 303 -16.15 -7.16 1.36
N LEU A 304 -17.04 -8.13 1.09
CA LEU A 304 -16.77 -9.28 0.23
C LEU A 304 -17.23 -8.99 -1.20
N VAL A 305 -16.38 -9.27 -2.19
CA VAL A 305 -16.68 -9.10 -3.61
C VAL A 305 -16.92 -10.47 -4.26
N PRO A 306 -18.17 -10.80 -4.65
CA PRO A 306 -18.47 -12.07 -5.29
C PRO A 306 -17.93 -12.11 -6.72
N ASN A 307 -17.62 -13.32 -7.20
CA ASN A 307 -17.27 -13.59 -8.60
C ASN A 307 -16.01 -12.85 -9.12
N VAL A 308 -15.12 -12.43 -8.23
CA VAL A 308 -13.86 -11.77 -8.57
C VAL A 308 -12.69 -12.53 -7.97
N ALA A 309 -11.67 -12.80 -8.78
CA ALA A 309 -10.38 -13.37 -8.37
C ALA A 309 -9.33 -12.26 -8.18
N HIS A 310 -8.04 -12.52 -8.44
CA HIS A 310 -6.97 -11.53 -8.28
C HIS A 310 -6.91 -10.48 -9.40
N ASN A 311 -7.98 -9.70 -9.58
CA ASN A 311 -8.12 -8.72 -10.66
C ASN A 311 -8.47 -7.32 -10.12
N GLY A 312 -7.51 -6.40 -10.20
CA GLY A 312 -7.66 -5.04 -9.70
C GLY A 312 -8.70 -4.20 -10.45
N ASP A 313 -8.96 -4.48 -11.72
CA ASP A 313 -10.01 -3.77 -12.46
C ASP A 313 -11.40 -4.24 -12.00
N ALA A 314 -11.60 -5.56 -11.99
CA ALA A 314 -12.85 -6.17 -11.60
C ALA A 314 -13.23 -5.82 -10.16
N ILE A 315 -12.27 -5.79 -9.23
CA ILE A 315 -12.56 -5.50 -7.82
C ILE A 315 -12.99 -4.04 -7.60
N PHE A 316 -12.39 -3.07 -8.30
CA PHE A 316 -12.76 -1.66 -8.13
C PHE A 316 -13.98 -1.25 -8.95
N THR A 317 -14.26 -1.93 -10.06
CA THR A 317 -15.47 -1.70 -10.86
C THR A 317 -16.69 -2.52 -10.42
N SER A 318 -16.53 -3.45 -9.47
CA SER A 318 -17.66 -4.18 -8.87
C SER A 318 -18.61 -3.23 -8.12
N PRO A 319 -19.87 -3.63 -7.88
CA PRO A 319 -20.81 -2.86 -7.05
C PRO A 319 -20.25 -2.51 -5.67
N GLU A 320 -19.54 -3.45 -5.04
CA GLU A 320 -18.91 -3.28 -3.73
C GLU A 320 -17.71 -2.34 -3.80
N GLY A 321 -16.84 -2.51 -4.80
CA GLY A 321 -15.72 -1.60 -5.06
C GLY A 321 -16.19 -0.15 -5.26
N GLN A 322 -17.21 0.04 -6.08
CA GLN A 322 -17.86 1.33 -6.28
C GLN A 322 -18.44 1.91 -4.98
N ALA A 323 -19.12 1.08 -4.18
CA ALA A 323 -19.69 1.52 -2.91
C ALA A 323 -18.61 2.01 -1.93
N VAL A 324 -17.53 1.23 -1.74
CA VAL A 324 -16.47 1.59 -0.79
C VAL A 324 -15.60 2.76 -1.27
N LEU A 325 -15.53 3.02 -2.57
CA LEU A 325 -14.79 4.15 -3.13
C LEU A 325 -15.60 5.44 -3.09
N PHE A 326 -16.89 5.42 -3.43
CA PHE A 326 -17.63 6.66 -3.73
C PHE A 326 -18.89 6.90 -2.89
N LYS A 327 -19.40 5.90 -2.16
CA LYS A 327 -20.55 6.14 -1.27
C LYS A 327 -20.07 6.58 0.12
N PRO A 328 -20.82 7.44 0.82
CA PRO A 328 -20.69 7.58 2.27
C PRO A 328 -20.87 6.20 2.91
N LEU A 329 -20.00 5.87 3.87
CA LEU A 329 -20.11 4.64 4.66
C LEU A 329 -20.82 4.93 5.98
#